data_AF-A0A292PZT2-F1
#
_entry.id   AF-A0A292PZT2-F1
#
_cell.length_a   1.000
_cell.length_b   1.000
_cell.length_c   1.000
_cell.angle_alpha   90.00
_cell.angle_beta   90.00
_cell.angle_gamma   90.00
#
_symmetry.space_group_name_H-M   'P 1'
#
loop_
_entity.id
_entity.type
_entity.pdbx_description
1 polymer ?
#
loop_
_entity_poly.entity_id
_entity_poly.type
_entity_poly.pdbx_seq_one_letter_code
_entity_poly.pdbx_strand_id
1 'polypeptide(L)'
;MRSPSSRAAHSDKKHHDSLYPFRKILISICTLCVLAYALYYKSAHDNLNTNSSDMSEAAYIPSAKAPLAVEKTEIPTLEDNEVLIKNEAIPLQPIDAKQARIGFIPPQYPAILSSGVAGTVVGSRNPNFSKGDRVLSHTHSNTNTSS
;
A
#
# COMPACT_ATOMS: atom_id res chain seq x y z
N MET A 1 -29.02 -49.63 -61.69
CA MET A 1 -27.95 -50.27 -60.88
C MET A 1 -27.10 -49.16 -60.26
N ARG A 2 -26.90 -49.26 -58.93
CA ARG A 2 -26.01 -48.51 -58.01
C ARG A 2 -26.35 -47.05 -57.65
N SER A 3 -26.92 -46.90 -56.46
CA SER A 3 -26.81 -45.71 -55.62
C SER A 3 -25.42 -45.63 -54.94
N PRO A 4 -24.98 -44.42 -54.55
CA PRO A 4 -24.12 -44.26 -53.37
C PRO A 4 -24.76 -43.22 -52.44
N SER A 5 -25.37 -43.68 -51.34
CA SER A 5 -24.76 -43.78 -50.01
C SER A 5 -24.60 -42.40 -49.33
N SER A 6 -25.64 -42.07 -48.56
CA SER A 6 -25.66 -41.03 -47.55
C SER A 6 -24.65 -41.36 -46.44
N ARG A 7 -23.46 -40.75 -46.49
CA ARG A 7 -22.56 -40.74 -45.35
C ARG A 7 -22.99 -39.60 -44.42
N ALA A 8 -24.03 -39.86 -43.63
CA ALA A 8 -24.40 -39.00 -42.51
C ALA A 8 -23.19 -38.91 -41.58
N ALA A 9 -22.60 -37.72 -41.50
CA ALA A 9 -21.61 -37.40 -40.48
C ALA A 9 -22.31 -37.51 -39.13
N HIS A 10 -22.12 -38.64 -38.45
CA HIS A 10 -22.47 -38.80 -37.05
C HIS A 10 -21.49 -37.93 -36.26
N SER A 11 -21.78 -36.62 -36.24
CA SER A 11 -21.04 -35.63 -35.46
C SER A 11 -21.33 -35.93 -33.99
N ASP A 12 -20.28 -36.38 -33.34
CA ASP A 12 -20.20 -36.78 -31.95
C ASP A 12 -20.46 -35.58 -31.04
N LYS A 13 -21.74 -35.31 -30.77
CA LYS A 13 -22.17 -34.25 -29.84
C LYS A 13 -22.10 -34.67 -28.37
N LYS A 14 -21.57 -35.86 -28.04
CA LYS A 14 -21.60 -36.38 -26.65
C LYS A 14 -20.37 -36.04 -25.81
N HIS A 15 -19.33 -35.43 -26.38
CA HIS A 15 -18.09 -35.16 -25.65
C HIS A 15 -17.95 -33.74 -25.08
N HIS A 16 -18.78 -32.76 -25.47
CA HIS A 16 -18.71 -31.40 -24.93
C HIS A 16 -19.52 -31.17 -23.65
N ASP A 17 -20.49 -32.05 -23.33
CA ASP A 17 -21.42 -31.84 -22.20
C ASP A 17 -20.90 -32.36 -20.85
N SER A 18 -19.94 -33.29 -20.84
CA SER A 18 -19.44 -33.91 -19.61
C SER A 18 -18.44 -33.05 -18.81
N LEU A 19 -17.80 -32.07 -19.46
CA LEU A 19 -16.81 -31.19 -18.81
C LEU A 19 -17.40 -29.86 -18.29
N TYR A 20 -18.67 -29.58 -18.57
CA TYR A 20 -19.37 -28.38 -18.14
C TYR A 20 -19.54 -28.24 -16.60
N PRO A 21 -19.81 -29.32 -15.81
CA PRO A 21 -19.90 -29.18 -14.36
C PRO A 21 -18.53 -28.87 -13.72
N PHE A 22 -17.46 -29.50 -14.20
CA PHE A 22 -16.10 -29.27 -13.66
C PHE A 22 -15.57 -27.86 -13.93
N ARG A 23 -15.86 -27.30 -15.11
CA ARG A 23 -15.50 -25.91 -15.43
C ARG A 23 -16.23 -24.90 -14.54
N LYS A 24 -17.51 -25.12 -14.24
CA LYS A 24 -18.27 -24.24 -13.32
C LYS A 24 -17.78 -24.33 -11.87
N ILE A 25 -17.44 -25.53 -11.42
CA ILE A 25 -16.85 -25.74 -10.08
C ILE A 25 -15.52 -24.99 -9.97
N LEU A 26 -14.64 -25.11 -10.98
CA LEU A 26 -13.34 -24.42 -10.97
C LEU A 26 -13.49 -22.89 -10.98
N ILE A 27 -14.38 -22.34 -11.80
CA ILE A 27 -14.66 -20.90 -11.85
C ILE A 27 -15.25 -20.43 -10.52
N SER A 28 -16.17 -21.20 -9.92
CA SER A 28 -16.77 -20.89 -8.62
C SER A 28 -15.71 -20.84 -7.51
N ILE A 29 -14.80 -21.82 -7.47
CA ILE A 29 -13.69 -21.84 -6.52
C ILE A 29 -12.80 -20.62 -6.73
N CYS A 30 -12.40 -20.30 -7.96
CA CYS A 30 -11.60 -19.10 -8.24
C CYS A 30 -12.29 -17.82 -7.76
N THR A 31 -13.60 -17.66 -8.03
CA THR A 31 -14.33 -16.47 -7.58
C THR A 31 -14.45 -16.37 -6.07
N LEU A 32 -14.64 -17.50 -5.38
CA LEU A 32 -14.66 -17.53 -3.91
C LEU A 32 -13.29 -17.20 -3.33
N CYS A 33 -12.20 -17.69 -3.92
CA CYS A 33 -10.85 -17.35 -3.50
C CYS A 33 -10.55 -15.86 -3.67
N VAL A 34 -10.93 -15.25 -4.80
CA VAL A 34 -10.74 -13.82 -5.04
C VAL A 34 -11.58 -12.98 -4.06
N LEU A 35 -12.83 -13.37 -3.82
CA LEU A 35 -13.70 -12.67 -2.88
C LEU A 35 -13.17 -12.79 -1.44
N ALA A 36 -12.75 -13.98 -1.03
CA ALA A 36 -12.14 -14.20 0.28
C ALA A 36 -10.86 -13.38 0.45
N TYR A 37 -10.00 -13.33 -0.57
CA TYR A 37 -8.80 -12.49 -0.55
C TYR A 37 -9.15 -11.00 -0.46
N ALA A 38 -10.13 -10.52 -1.22
CA ALA A 38 -10.58 -9.14 -1.16
C ALA A 38 -11.21 -8.76 0.20
N LEU A 39 -12.03 -9.64 0.77
CA LEU A 39 -12.62 -9.46 2.10
C LEU A 39 -11.55 -9.48 3.20
N TYR A 40 -10.57 -10.37 3.09
CA TYR A 40 -9.41 -10.41 3.98
C TYR A 40 -8.61 -9.12 3.90
N TYR A 41 -8.31 -8.64 2.69
CA TYR A 41 -7.55 -7.41 2.49
C TYR A 41 -8.30 -6.18 3.01
N LYS A 42 -9.62 -6.12 2.79
CA LYS A 42 -10.47 -5.06 3.32
C LYS A 42 -10.52 -5.09 4.85
N SER A 43 -10.68 -6.26 5.45
CA SER A 43 -10.65 -6.42 6.91
C SER A 43 -9.31 -5.99 7.52
N ALA A 44 -8.18 -6.37 6.91
CA ALA A 44 -6.86 -5.95 7.38
C ALA A 44 -6.69 -4.42 7.31
N HIS A 45 -7.16 -3.80 6.23
CA HIS A 45 -7.13 -2.35 6.06
C HIS A 45 -8.03 -1.63 7.08
N ASP A 46 -9.24 -2.14 7.32
CA ASP A 46 -10.19 -1.57 8.27
C ASP A 46 -9.68 -1.69 9.71
N ASN A 47 -9.03 -2.81 10.08
CA ASN A 47 -8.42 -3.00 11.41
C ASN A 47 -7.25 -2.03 11.68
N LEU A 48 -6.53 -1.62 10.64
CA LEU A 48 -5.52 -0.54 10.73
C LEU A 48 -6.15 0.86 10.81
N ASN A 49 -7.46 0.98 10.60
CA ASN A 49 -8.20 2.24 10.64
C ASN A 49 -9.06 2.37 11.91
N THR A 50 -9.45 1.27 12.56
CA THR A 50 -10.31 1.25 13.74
C THR A 50 -9.56 1.21 15.06
N ASN A 51 -8.29 0.81 15.07
CA ASN A 51 -7.40 1.03 16.22
C ASN A 51 -6.81 2.43 16.13
N SER A 52 -7.66 3.45 16.29
CA SER A 52 -7.21 4.82 16.59
C SER A 52 -6.62 4.83 17.99
N SER A 53 -5.42 4.25 18.15
CA SER A 53 -4.56 4.69 19.23
C SER A 53 -4.24 6.16 18.96
N ASP A 54 -4.32 7.02 19.97
CA ASP A 54 -3.89 8.43 19.90
C ASP A 54 -2.39 8.59 19.59
N MET A 55 -1.71 7.48 19.28
CA MET A 55 -0.30 7.36 18.99
C MET A 55 -0.09 6.72 17.62
N SER A 56 0.83 7.30 16.86
CA SER A 56 1.46 6.73 15.68
C SER A 56 2.65 5.85 16.08
N GLU A 57 3.23 5.11 15.14
CA GLU A 57 4.54 4.48 15.29
C GLU A 57 5.55 5.16 14.37
N ALA A 58 6.79 5.26 14.83
CA ALA A 58 7.89 5.85 14.08
C ALA A 58 9.18 5.04 14.29
N ALA A 59 10.00 5.01 13.25
CA ALA A 59 11.29 4.35 13.27
C ALA A 59 12.40 5.40 13.52
N TYR A 60 12.86 5.47 14.76
CA TYR A 60 13.84 6.43 15.25
C TYR A 60 15.27 5.91 15.10
N ILE A 61 16.16 6.82 14.75
CA ILE A 61 17.60 6.67 14.94
C ILE A 61 17.98 7.56 16.13
N PRO A 62 18.27 6.98 17.31
CA PRO A 62 18.45 7.77 18.53
C PRO A 62 19.80 8.51 18.58
N SER A 63 20.83 7.99 17.90
CA SER A 63 22.13 8.63 17.78
C SER A 63 22.91 8.09 16.59
N ALA A 64 24.05 8.70 16.25
CA ALA A 64 24.86 8.30 15.11
C ALA A 64 25.26 6.82 15.19
N LYS A 65 24.95 6.06 14.14
CA LYS A 65 25.23 4.62 14.01
C LYS A 65 24.49 3.72 15.01
N ALA A 66 23.53 4.27 15.75
CA ALA A 66 22.67 3.45 16.61
C ALA A 66 21.71 2.58 15.77
N PRO A 67 21.30 1.41 16.29
CA PRO A 67 20.22 0.64 15.68
C PRO A 67 18.93 1.45 15.56
N LEU A 68 18.16 1.17 14.52
CA LEU A 68 16.81 1.70 14.36
C LEU A 68 15.90 1.15 15.48
N ALA A 69 15.19 2.03 16.15
CA ALA A 69 14.20 1.69 17.18
C ALA A 69 12.80 2.06 16.68
N VAL A 70 11.85 1.12 16.71
CA VAL A 70 10.45 1.42 16.41
C VAL A 70 9.74 1.71 17.71
N GLU A 71 9.24 2.92 17.87
CA GLU A 71 8.59 3.39 19.08
C GLU A 71 7.25 4.05 18.75
N LYS A 72 6.33 4.03 19.72
CA LYS A 72 5.08 4.79 19.62
C LYS A 72 5.38 6.27 19.83
N THR A 73 4.71 7.11 19.08
CA THR A 73 4.83 8.58 19.12
C THR A 73 3.46 9.23 19.09
N GLU A 74 3.32 10.41 19.67
CA GLU A 74 2.07 11.15 19.66
C GLU A 74 1.75 11.64 18.24
N ILE A 75 0.46 11.71 17.91
CA ILE A 75 0.03 12.33 16.66
C ILE A 75 0.24 13.84 16.76
N PRO A 76 0.99 14.47 15.84
CA PRO A 76 1.25 15.91 15.91
C PRO A 76 -0.04 16.71 15.74
N THR A 77 -0.13 17.81 16.48
CA THR A 77 -1.16 18.84 16.26
C THR A 77 -0.84 19.58 14.96
N LEU A 78 -1.84 19.73 14.09
CA LEU A 78 -1.67 20.45 12.83
C LEU A 78 -1.63 21.96 13.07
N GLU A 79 -0.66 22.63 12.46
CA GLU A 79 -0.63 24.09 12.33
C GLU A 79 -1.30 24.54 11.03
N ASP A 80 -1.47 25.86 10.87
CA ASP A 80 -2.10 26.44 9.68
C ASP A 80 -1.31 26.10 8.40
N ASN A 81 -2.03 25.71 7.34
CA ASN A 81 -1.49 25.20 6.07
C ASN A 81 -0.84 23.82 6.11
N GLU A 82 -0.94 23.07 7.22
CA GLU A 82 -0.47 21.69 7.30
C GLU A 82 -1.56 20.65 7.02
N VAL A 83 -1.11 19.44 6.68
CA VAL A 83 -1.94 18.25 6.50
C VAL A 83 -1.38 17.07 7.28
N LEU A 84 -2.27 16.29 7.87
CA LEU A 84 -1.93 15.02 8.52
C LEU A 84 -2.18 13.90 7.53
N ILE A 85 -1.13 13.15 7.22
CA ILE A 85 -1.16 12.06 6.25
C ILE A 85 -1.03 10.74 7.02
N LYS A 86 -1.94 9.80 6.74
CA LYS A 86 -1.74 8.39 7.10
C LYS A 86 -0.81 7.77 6.07
N ASN A 87 0.42 7.48 6.50
CA ASN A 87 1.45 6.90 5.63
C ASN A 87 1.06 5.48 5.22
N GLU A 88 1.04 5.22 3.91
CA GLU A 88 0.82 3.87 3.36
C GLU A 88 2.11 3.30 2.76
N ALA A 89 2.98 4.17 2.24
CA ALA A 89 4.31 3.80 1.80
C ALA A 89 5.31 4.94 2.07
N ILE A 90 6.54 4.56 2.40
CA ILE A 90 7.64 5.49 2.66
C ILE A 90 8.80 5.10 1.72
N PRO A 91 9.28 6.02 0.86
CA PRO A 91 10.44 5.76 0.02
C PRO A 91 11.72 5.75 0.87
N LEU A 92 12.46 4.64 0.83
CA LEU A 92 13.81 4.56 1.39
C LEU A 92 14.83 4.73 0.27
N GLN A 93 15.69 5.73 0.40
CA GLN A 93 16.76 6.04 -0.54
C GLN A 93 18.11 5.51 -0.02
N PRO A 94 19.12 5.33 -0.88
CA PRO A 94 20.46 4.92 -0.44
C PRO A 94 21.12 5.87 0.55
N ILE A 95 20.73 7.16 0.54
CA ILE A 95 21.23 8.16 1.48
C ILE A 95 20.77 7.85 2.91
N ASP A 96 19.53 7.39 3.10
CA ASP A 96 18.99 7.04 4.41
C ASP A 96 19.80 5.90 5.04
N ALA A 97 20.14 4.89 4.23
CA ALA A 97 20.98 3.77 4.67
C ALA A 97 22.38 4.24 5.08
N LYS A 98 22.96 5.21 4.37
CA LYS A 98 24.28 5.79 4.72
C LYS A 98 24.20 6.66 5.97
N GLN A 99 23.14 7.44 6.14
CA GLN A 99 22.88 8.22 7.35
C GLN A 99 22.76 7.28 8.56
N ALA A 100 21.97 6.22 8.45
CA ALA A 100 21.77 5.25 9.52
C ALA A 100 23.06 4.48 9.88
N ARG A 101 23.77 3.95 8.88
CA ARG A 101 24.88 2.99 9.13
C ARG A 101 26.21 3.66 9.43
N ILE A 102 26.52 4.76 8.75
CA ILE A 102 27.85 5.38 8.82
C ILE A 102 27.81 6.84 9.27
N GLY A 103 26.62 7.41 9.51
CA GLY A 103 26.48 8.81 9.93
C GLY A 103 26.85 9.81 8.83
N PHE A 104 26.70 9.43 7.56
CA PHE A 104 27.00 10.29 6.42
C PHE A 104 26.01 11.45 6.34
N ILE A 105 26.46 12.70 6.49
CA ILE A 105 25.61 13.90 6.67
C ILE A 105 24.63 13.66 7.82
N PRO A 106 25.13 13.67 9.08
CA PRO A 106 24.34 13.24 10.22
C PRO A 106 23.13 14.17 10.41
N PRO A 107 21.91 13.63 10.50
CA PRO A 107 20.75 14.43 10.86
C PRO A 107 20.84 14.88 12.33
N GLN A 108 19.93 15.76 12.73
CA GLN A 108 19.71 16.03 14.15
C GLN A 108 19.02 14.82 14.79
N TYR A 109 19.60 14.32 15.88
CA TYR A 109 19.07 13.17 16.60
C TYR A 109 18.16 13.59 17.78
N PRO A 110 17.15 12.78 18.14
CA PRO A 110 16.70 11.57 17.46
C PRO A 110 16.07 11.88 16.09
N ALA A 111 16.33 11.05 15.09
CA ALA A 111 15.92 11.30 13.71
C ALA A 111 14.95 10.23 13.20
N ILE A 112 13.92 10.64 12.48
CA ILE A 112 13.12 9.76 11.61
C ILE A 112 13.62 9.98 10.19
N LEU A 113 14.08 8.92 9.52
CA LEU A 113 14.59 9.02 8.16
C LEU A 113 13.48 8.81 7.14
N SER A 114 13.48 9.63 6.10
CA SER A 114 12.81 9.47 4.82
C SER A 114 12.85 10.82 4.10
N SER A 115 12.88 10.81 2.77
CA SER A 115 12.73 12.01 1.97
C SER A 115 11.30 12.25 1.45
N GLY A 116 10.29 11.53 1.94
CA GLY A 116 8.91 11.66 1.46
C GLY A 116 7.94 10.64 2.01
N VAL A 117 6.70 10.69 1.53
CA VAL A 117 5.65 9.72 1.86
C VAL A 117 4.60 9.63 0.75
N ALA A 118 3.99 8.45 0.60
CA ALA A 118 2.73 8.26 -0.10
C ALA A 118 1.64 7.85 0.91
N GLY A 119 0.46 8.45 0.82
CA GLY A 119 -0.61 8.14 1.77
C GLY A 119 -1.92 8.83 1.50
N THR A 120 -2.76 8.83 2.53
CA THR A 120 -4.10 9.42 2.51
C THR A 120 -4.21 10.53 3.56
N VAL A 121 -4.77 11.68 3.20
CA VAL A 121 -5.00 12.79 4.15
C VAL A 121 -6.09 12.40 5.16
N VAL A 122 -5.78 12.47 6.45
CA VAL A 122 -6.70 12.18 7.57
C VAL A 122 -7.05 13.42 8.40
N GLY A 123 -6.30 14.50 8.23
CA GLY A 123 -6.55 15.83 8.81
C GLY A 123 -5.97 16.92 7.90
N SER A 124 -6.61 18.09 7.86
CA SER A 124 -6.13 19.21 7.04
C SER A 124 -6.50 20.54 7.70
N ARG A 125 -5.52 21.45 7.79
CA ARG A 125 -5.70 22.89 8.02
C ARG A 125 -5.25 23.68 6.78
N ASN A 126 -5.14 23.02 5.63
CA ASN A 126 -4.80 23.60 4.35
C ASN A 126 -6.03 23.60 3.43
N PRO A 127 -6.42 24.74 2.84
CA PRO A 127 -7.61 24.83 2.02
C PRO A 127 -7.54 24.02 0.71
N ASN A 128 -6.35 23.61 0.28
CA ASN A 128 -6.14 22.85 -0.96
C ASN A 128 -6.25 21.32 -0.78
N PHE A 129 -6.37 20.84 0.46
CA PHE A 129 -6.39 19.41 0.76
C PHE A 129 -7.57 19.06 1.66
N SER A 130 -8.24 17.96 1.31
CA SER A 130 -9.38 17.41 2.02
C SER A 130 -9.07 16.04 2.60
N LYS A 131 -9.77 15.66 3.68
CA LYS A 131 -9.69 14.28 4.20
C LYS A 131 -10.11 13.29 3.10
N GLY A 132 -9.32 12.22 2.94
CA GLY A 132 -9.51 11.21 1.90
C GLY A 132 -8.63 11.44 0.66
N ASP A 133 -7.98 12.60 0.51
CA ASP A 133 -7.11 12.85 -0.63
C ASP A 133 -5.88 11.93 -0.63
N ARG A 134 -5.58 11.39 -1.80
CA ARG A 134 -4.40 10.55 -2.05
C ARG A 134 -3.24 11.44 -2.45
N VAL A 135 -2.18 11.43 -1.65
CA VAL A 135 -1.08 12.40 -1.79
C VAL A 135 0.28 11.73 -1.83
N LEU A 136 1.19 12.40 -2.51
CA LEU A 136 2.63 12.14 -2.51
C LEU A 136 3.32 13.39 -1.97
N SER A 137 4.26 13.21 -1.04
CA SER A 137 5.10 14.29 -0.56
C SER A 137 6.57 13.96 -0.77
N HIS A 138 7.35 15.01 -0.96
CA HIS A 138 8.80 14.95 -0.99
C HIS A 138 9.34 16.12 -0.19
N THR A 139 10.40 15.89 0.58
CA THR A 139 11.05 16.95 1.33
C THR A 139 11.73 17.90 0.35
N HIS A 140 11.31 19.17 0.33
CA HIS A 140 12.02 20.19 -0.44
C HIS A 140 13.33 20.54 0.27
N SER A 141 14.42 20.74 -0.48
CA SER A 141 15.63 21.34 0.09
C SER A 141 15.31 22.77 0.50
N ASN A 142 15.29 23.05 1.81
CA ASN A 142 15.12 24.41 2.30
C ASN A 142 16.41 25.19 2.04
N THR A 143 16.50 25.94 0.95
CA THR A 143 17.63 26.82 0.63
C THR A 143 17.49 28.21 1.23
N ASN A 144 16.75 28.38 2.33
CA ASN A 144 16.73 29.63 3.07
C ASN A 144 18.06 29.81 3.81
N THR A 145 19.11 30.18 3.08
CA THR A 145 20.23 30.93 3.64
C THR A 145 19.69 32.30 4.01
N SER A 146 19.41 32.50 5.30
CA SER A 146 19.18 33.82 5.87
C SER A 146 20.46 34.65 5.66
N SER A 147 20.41 35.56 4.70
CA SER A 147 21.31 36.72 4.59
C SER A 147 20.84 37.85 5.49
#